data_AF-A0A3N9PGE1-F1
#
_entry.id   AF-A0A3N9PGE1-F1
#
_cell.length_a   1.000
_cell.length_b   1.000
_cell.length_c   1.000
_cell.angle_alpha   90.00
_cell.angle_beta   90.00
_cell.angle_gamma   90.00
#
_symmetry.space_group_name_H-M   'P 1'
#
loop_
_entity.id
_entity.type
_entity.pdbx_description
1 polymer ?
#
loop_
_entity_poly.entity_id
_entity_poly.type
_entity_poly.pdbx_seq_one_letter_code
_entity_poly.pdbx_strand_id
1 'polypeptide(L)'
;MKKQVLIFAILFALLFFGVGYTDYITNIQMPPSPVTLQLGQQLNVNFDYFTTNAGGVRIFVRPVTNGAPSPDYGAHGSPLYPAGINS
;
A
#
# COMPACT_ATOMS: atom_id res chain seq x y z
N MET A 1 -14.44 22.00 -40.29
CA MET A 1 -13.12 21.71 -39.66
C MET A 1 -13.11 21.86 -38.14
N LYS A 2 -13.60 22.96 -37.54
CA LYS A 2 -13.54 23.17 -36.07
C LYS A 2 -14.22 22.09 -35.20
N LYS A 3 -15.40 21.58 -35.60
CA LYS A 3 -16.11 20.51 -34.87
C LYS A 3 -15.40 19.15 -34.93
N GLN A 4 -14.79 18.83 -36.07
CA GLN A 4 -14.03 17.58 -36.28
C GLN A 4 -12.78 17.54 -35.39
N VAL A 5 -12.06 18.67 -35.30
CA VAL A 5 -10.91 18.83 -34.40
C VAL A 5 -11.32 18.69 -32.93
N LEU A 6 -12.47 19.27 -32.54
CA LEU A 6 -12.98 19.15 -31.17
C LEU A 6 -13.35 17.70 -30.81
N ILE A 7 -13.99 16.98 -31.73
CA ILE A 7 -14.35 15.57 -31.54
C ILE A 7 -13.09 14.71 -31.39
N PHE A 8 -12.07 14.92 -32.24
CA PHE A 8 -10.79 14.22 -32.11
C PHE A 8 -10.07 14.53 -30.80
N ALA A 9 -10.11 15.77 -30.31
CA ALA A 9 -9.51 16.14 -29.03
C ALA A 9 -10.22 15.45 -27.84
N ILE A 10 -11.55 15.35 -27.87
CA ILE A 10 -12.33 14.67 -26.82
C ILE A 10 -12.07 13.16 -26.85
N LEU A 11 -12.08 12.54 -28.04
CA LEU A 11 -11.76 11.11 -28.18
C LEU A 11 -10.33 10.80 -27.72
N PHE A 12 -9.36 11.66 -28.05
CA PHE A 12 -7.99 11.51 -27.59
C PHE A 12 -7.88 11.64 -26.07
N ALA A 13 -8.57 12.61 -25.45
CA ALA A 13 -8.59 12.76 -24.00
C ALA A 13 -9.20 11.53 -23.31
N LEU A 14 -10.30 10.98 -23.83
CA LEU A 14 -10.95 9.79 -23.27
C LEU A 14 -10.09 8.53 -23.31
N LEU A 15 -9.13 8.43 -24.25
CA LEU A 15 -8.18 7.31 -24.29
C LEU A 15 -7.15 7.33 -23.14
N PHE A 16 -6.95 8.47 -22.48
CA PHE A 16 -6.07 8.61 -21.30
C PHE A 16 -6.84 8.72 -19.97
N PHE A 17 -8.17 8.80 -20.01
CA PHE A 17 -9.03 8.69 -18.83
C PHE A 17 -9.10 7.23 -18.38
N GLY A 18 -8.11 6.75 -17.64
CA GLY A 18 -8.20 5.38 -17.12
C GLY A 18 -6.95 4.73 -16.53
N VAL A 19 -5.83 5.42 -16.37
CA VAL A 19 -4.73 4.85 -15.56
C VAL A 19 -5.16 4.82 -14.10
N GLY A 20 -5.75 3.70 -13.68
CA GLY A 20 -6.04 3.43 -12.28
C GLY A 20 -4.72 3.30 -11.54
N TYR A 21 -4.39 4.28 -10.71
CA TYR A 21 -3.36 4.12 -9.72
C TYR A 21 -3.91 3.22 -8.62
N THR A 22 -3.34 2.01 -8.49
CA THR A 22 -3.65 1.15 -7.35
C THR A 22 -2.68 1.45 -6.22
N ASP A 23 -3.21 1.50 -5.00
CA ASP A 23 -2.38 1.50 -3.81
C ASP A 23 -1.65 0.16 -3.71
N TYR A 24 -0.38 0.18 -3.30
CA TYR A 24 0.41 -1.04 -3.14
C TYR A 24 1.43 -0.92 -2.01
N ILE A 25 1.84 -2.09 -1.50
CA ILE A 25 2.94 -2.26 -0.56
C ILE A 25 3.93 -3.22 -1.22
N THR A 26 5.21 -2.91 -1.16
CA THR A 26 6.29 -3.71 -1.75
C THR A 26 7.51 -3.75 -0.85
N ASN A 27 8.53 -4.53 -1.25
CA ASN A 27 9.83 -4.63 -0.57
C ASN A 27 9.70 -4.90 0.94
N ILE A 28 8.78 -5.79 1.31
CA ILE A 28 8.53 -6.13 2.72
C ILE A 28 9.75 -6.89 3.25
N GLN A 29 10.47 -6.26 4.16
CA GLN A 29 11.63 -6.80 4.85
C GLN A 29 11.21 -7.19 6.26
N MET A 30 11.32 -8.48 6.53
CA MET A 30 11.07 -9.12 7.82
C MET A 30 12.04 -10.30 7.94
N PRO A 31 12.21 -10.90 9.13
CA PRO A 31 13.02 -12.10 9.26
C PRO A 31 12.61 -13.16 8.23
N PRO A 32 13.57 -13.76 7.49
CA PRO A 32 13.27 -14.58 6.33
C PRO A 32 12.52 -15.87 6.73
N SER A 33 11.48 -16.22 5.98
CA SER A 33 10.74 -17.48 6.20
C SER A 33 11.53 -18.68 5.65
N PRO A 34 11.49 -19.86 6.30
CA PRO A 34 10.88 -20.10 7.61
C PRO A 34 11.73 -19.50 8.73
N VAL A 35 11.06 -18.92 9.73
CA VAL A 35 11.70 -18.41 10.94
C VAL A 35 10.91 -18.85 12.16
N THR A 36 11.61 -19.22 13.23
CA THR A 36 11.02 -19.38 14.56
C THR A 36 11.14 -18.06 15.30
N LEU A 37 10.00 -17.47 15.66
CA LEU A 37 9.92 -16.23 16.42
C LEU A 37 9.66 -16.56 17.89
N GLN A 38 10.37 -15.91 18.80
CA GLN A 38 10.10 -16.05 20.23
C GLN A 38 8.87 -15.25 20.62
N LEU A 39 8.10 -15.73 21.60
CA LEU A 39 7.00 -14.97 22.17
C LEU A 39 7.53 -13.64 22.74
N GLY A 40 6.91 -12.53 22.37
CA GLY A 40 7.34 -11.19 22.80
C GLY A 40 8.59 -10.65 22.09
N GLN A 41 9.14 -11.36 21.11
CA GLN A 41 10.24 -10.84 20.30
C GLN A 41 9.81 -9.57 19.57
N GLN A 42 10.57 -8.49 19.78
CA GLN A 42 10.40 -7.26 19.02
C GLN A 42 10.86 -7.48 17.58
N LEU A 43 9.98 -7.16 16.62
CA LEU A 43 10.28 -7.21 15.20
C LEU A 43 10.25 -5.82 14.59
N ASN A 44 11.25 -5.55 13.76
CA ASN A 44 11.24 -4.43 12.84
C ASN A 44 10.82 -4.94 11.47
N VAL A 45 9.79 -4.32 10.90
CA VAL A 45 9.31 -4.62 9.56
C VAL A 45 9.40 -3.36 8.75
N ASN A 46 10.16 -3.43 7.66
CA ASN A 46 10.31 -2.34 6.70
C ASN A 46 9.55 -2.69 5.44
N PHE A 47 8.99 -1.68 4.77
CA PHE A 47 8.25 -1.86 3.54
C PHE A 47 8.22 -0.53 2.78
N ASP A 48 8.09 -0.63 1.48
CA ASP A 48 7.85 0.49 0.59
C ASP A 48 6.33 0.54 0.31
N TYR A 49 5.80 1.72 0.04
CA TYR A 49 4.38 1.85 -0.28
C TYR A 49 4.12 2.95 -1.30
N PHE A 50 2.97 2.84 -1.93
CA PHE A 50 2.38 3.89 -2.74
C PHE A 50 0.89 3.98 -2.45
N THR A 51 0.38 5.21 -2.33
CA THR A 51 -1.06 5.46 -2.28
C THR A 51 -1.44 6.74 -3.00
N THR A 52 -2.62 6.73 -3.63
CA THR A 52 -3.25 7.94 -4.18
C THR A 52 -4.30 8.55 -3.26
N ASN A 53 -4.55 7.95 -2.09
CA ASN A 53 -5.49 8.50 -1.13
C ASN A 53 -4.98 9.85 -0.62
N ALA A 54 -5.67 10.94 -1.00
CA ALA A 54 -5.31 12.30 -0.60
C ALA A 54 -5.30 12.50 0.93
N GLY A 55 -6.07 11.72 1.68
CA GLY A 55 -6.08 11.71 3.15
C GLY A 55 -4.96 10.86 3.77
N GLY A 56 -4.15 10.19 2.95
CA GLY A 56 -3.16 9.21 3.38
C GLY A 56 -3.77 7.86 3.77
N VAL A 57 -2.91 6.95 4.22
CA VAL A 57 -3.28 5.58 4.63
C VAL A 57 -2.63 5.21 5.96
N ARG A 58 -3.17 4.19 6.62
CA ARG A 58 -2.54 3.54 7.78
C ARG A 58 -2.25 2.10 7.42
N ILE A 59 -1.04 1.64 7.73
CA ILE A 59 -0.56 0.31 7.37
C ILE A 59 -0.20 -0.42 8.65
N PHE A 60 -0.89 -1.53 8.88
CA PHE A 60 -0.80 -2.29 10.13
C PHE A 60 -0.19 -3.66 9.88
N VAL A 61 1.00 -3.88 10.42
CA VAL A 61 1.59 -5.22 10.52
C VAL A 61 0.98 -5.90 11.74
N ARG A 62 0.38 -7.09 11.55
CA ARG A 62 -0.32 -7.85 12.58
C ARG A 62 0.06 -9.32 12.53
N PRO A 63 0.56 -9.91 13.64
CA PRO A 63 0.85 -11.33 13.69
C PRO A 63 -0.45 -12.15 13.71
N VAL A 64 -0.46 -13.24 12.94
CA VAL A 64 -1.60 -14.15 12.80
C VAL A 64 -1.13 -15.58 13.09
N THR A 65 -1.84 -16.28 13.95
CA THR A 65 -1.63 -17.70 14.27
C THR A 65 -2.95 -18.44 14.07
N ASN A 66 -2.93 -19.53 13.28
CA ASN A 66 -4.12 -20.33 12.97
C ASN A 66 -5.31 -19.51 12.42
N GLY A 67 -5.03 -18.48 11.60
CA GLY A 67 -6.05 -17.65 10.96
C GLY A 67 -6.65 -16.55 11.84
N ALA A 68 -6.24 -16.41 13.09
CA ALA A 68 -6.64 -15.32 13.99
C ALA A 68 -5.43 -14.49 14.44
N PRO A 69 -5.61 -13.22 14.87
CA PRO A 69 -4.53 -12.48 15.52
C PRO A 69 -3.92 -13.29 16.65
N SER A 70 -2.58 -13.39 16.70
CA SER A 70 -1.89 -14.14 17.75
C SER A 70 -2.31 -13.60 19.13
N PRO A 71 -2.69 -14.44 20.10
CA PRO A 71 -3.04 -13.98 21.44
C PRO A 71 -1.93 -13.11 22.07
N ASP A 72 -2.33 -12.10 22.84
CA ASP A 72 -1.43 -11.20 23.59
C ASP A 72 -0.35 -10.49 22.74
N TYR A 73 -0.56 -10.35 21.44
CA TYR A 73 0.40 -9.68 20.58
C TYR A 73 0.53 -8.18 20.89
N GLY A 74 1.77 -7.69 20.87
CA GLY A 74 2.05 -6.26 20.76
C GLY A 74 2.20 -5.88 19.28
N ALA A 75 1.69 -4.70 18.88
CA ALA A 75 1.96 -4.18 17.56
C ALA A 75 2.06 -2.66 17.53
N HIS A 76 2.80 -2.17 16.53
CA HIS A 76 2.93 -0.75 16.29
C HIS A 76 1.58 -0.13 15.89
N GLY A 77 1.33 1.11 16.35
CA GLY A 77 0.07 1.84 16.16
C GLY A 77 -0.18 2.36 14.74
N SER A 78 0.82 2.31 13.85
CA SER A 78 0.86 2.96 12.53
C SER A 78 0.73 4.50 12.59
N PRO A 79 1.67 5.27 12.02
CA PRO A 79 1.41 6.67 11.73
C PRO A 79 0.39 6.81 10.59
N LEU A 80 0.01 8.05 10.27
CA LEU A 80 -0.64 8.37 9.00
C LEU A 80 0.43 8.55 7.93
N TYR A 81 0.40 7.71 6.90
CA TYR A 81 1.31 7.76 5.76
C TYR A 81 0.71 8.65 4.67
N PRO A 82 1.40 9.71 4.20
CA PRO A 82 0.86 10.63 3.21
C PRO A 82 0.70 9.97 1.83
N ALA A 83 -0.03 10.65 0.94
CA ALA A 83 -0.09 10.28 -0.47
C ALA A 83 1.29 10.34 -1.14
N GLY A 84 1.51 9.49 -2.13
CA GLY A 84 2.77 9.40 -2.88
C GLY A 84 3.49 8.08 -2.66
N ILE A 85 4.77 8.08 -3.02
CA ILE A 85 5.67 6.92 -2.90
C ILE A 85 6.61 7.10 -1.71
N ASN A 86 6.83 6.03 -0.96
CA ASN A 86 7.94 5.89 -0.04
C ASN A 86 8.78 4.68 -0.44
N SER A 87 10.09 4.89 -0.50
CA SER A 87 11.12 3.95 -0.95
C SER A 87 12.29 3.97 0.01
#